data_AF-A0A384D1K8-F1
#
_entry.id   AF-A0A384D1K8-F1
#
_cell.length_a   1.000
_cell.length_b   1.000
_cell.length_c   1.000
_cell.angle_alpha   90.00
_cell.angle_beta   90.00
_cell.angle_gamma   90.00
#
_symmetry.space_group_name_H-M   'P 1'
#
loop_
_entity.id
_entity.type
_entity.pdbx_description
1 polymer ?
#
loop_
_entity_poly.entity_id
_entity_poly.type
_entity_poly.pdbx_seq_one_letter_code
_entity_poly.pdbx_strand_id
1 'polypeptide(L)'
;MPGKRPLNAAVIPGAKRERKAITLDIKLEVLRRFEVGEKLSQIAKALGLAVSTVATIRDNKEKIKANSQIATPLRASRLTRHRSAVMETMERLLHVWLEDQSQRNVPLSVTIIQEKAKSLFDDLQRERGGSSQTEKFSASKGWFVRFKERHFLPHFNMDGTAPGNKGVYPEVLRSIIEEGLYPKDTPPTEENTCARICCTLVCTCKSEETA
;
A
#
# COMPACT_ATOMS: atom_id res chain seq x y z
N MET A 1 -60.64 -23.63 -4.69
CA MET A 1 -59.77 -23.86 -5.86
C MET A 1 -58.51 -23.01 -5.72
N PRO A 2 -57.36 -23.54 -5.26
CA PRO A 2 -56.14 -22.74 -5.25
C PRO A 2 -55.55 -22.67 -6.67
N GLY A 3 -55.48 -21.46 -7.21
CA GLY A 3 -54.96 -21.17 -8.54
C GLY A 3 -53.50 -21.58 -8.68
N LYS A 4 -53.20 -22.31 -9.76
CA LYS A 4 -51.86 -22.76 -10.14
C LYS A 4 -51.00 -21.52 -10.45
N ARG A 5 -49.90 -21.33 -9.70
CA ARG A 5 -48.83 -20.39 -10.09
C ARG A 5 -48.10 -20.97 -11.30
N PRO A 6 -47.88 -20.19 -12.38
CA PRO A 6 -47.07 -20.66 -13.48
C PRO A 6 -45.60 -20.72 -13.05
N LEU A 7 -45.04 -21.93 -13.10
CA LEU A 7 -43.62 -22.21 -13.04
C LEU A 7 -43.02 -21.83 -14.39
N ASN A 8 -42.47 -20.63 -14.53
CA ASN A 8 -41.41 -20.36 -15.50
C ASN A 8 -40.77 -18.99 -15.28
N ALA A 9 -39.62 -19.00 -14.63
CA ALA A 9 -38.56 -18.05 -14.91
C ALA A 9 -37.27 -18.83 -14.72
N ALA A 10 -36.65 -19.22 -15.84
CA ALA A 10 -35.35 -19.85 -15.87
C ALA A 10 -34.37 -19.02 -15.03
N VAL A 11 -34.04 -19.52 -13.84
CA VAL A 11 -32.99 -18.95 -13.00
C VAL A 11 -31.69 -19.30 -13.70
N ILE A 12 -31.15 -18.38 -14.49
CA ILE A 12 -29.80 -18.49 -15.03
C ILE A 12 -28.84 -18.49 -13.83
N PRO A 13 -28.15 -19.61 -13.53
CA PRO A 13 -27.21 -19.66 -12.43
C PRO A 13 -25.90 -19.00 -12.89
N GLY A 14 -25.45 -17.99 -12.16
CA GLY A 14 -24.01 -17.72 -12.10
C GLY A 14 -23.45 -16.53 -12.87
N ALA A 15 -24.22 -15.50 -13.21
CA ALA A 15 -23.61 -14.18 -13.43
C ALA A 15 -23.04 -13.71 -12.09
N LYS A 16 -21.73 -13.88 -11.89
CA LYS A 16 -20.98 -13.40 -10.73
C LYS A 16 -21.26 -11.90 -10.60
N ARG A 17 -22.17 -11.52 -9.69
CA ARG A 17 -22.49 -10.11 -9.48
C ARG A 17 -21.21 -9.41 -9.09
N GLU A 18 -20.81 -8.42 -9.89
CA GLU A 18 -19.68 -7.59 -9.62
C GLU A 18 -19.84 -6.99 -8.20
N ARG A 19 -18.84 -7.21 -7.35
CA ARG A 19 -18.89 -6.71 -5.97
C ARG A 19 -18.69 -5.21 -6.00
N LYS A 20 -19.80 -4.46 -5.97
CA LYS A 20 -19.77 -3.01 -5.76
C LYS A 20 -19.41 -2.74 -4.29
N ALA A 21 -18.28 -2.07 -4.07
CA ALA A 21 -17.92 -1.59 -2.75
C ALA A 21 -18.90 -0.48 -2.35
N ILE A 22 -19.60 -0.65 -1.23
CA ILE A 22 -20.55 0.35 -0.72
C ILE A 22 -19.79 1.35 0.11
N THR A 23 -19.80 2.62 -0.32
CA THR A 23 -19.15 3.73 0.37
C THR A 23 -19.83 4.05 1.69
N LEU A 24 -19.14 4.79 2.56
CA LEU A 24 -19.70 5.21 3.84
C LEU A 24 -20.96 6.07 3.66
N ASP A 25 -20.96 6.95 2.65
CA ASP A 25 -22.08 7.84 2.34
C ASP A 25 -23.35 7.06 2.01
N ILE A 26 -23.24 6.02 1.19
CA ILE A 26 -24.38 5.15 0.84
C ILE A 26 -24.90 4.43 2.09
N LYS A 27 -24.02 3.99 3.01
CA LYS A 27 -24.44 3.35 4.27
C LYS A 27 -25.19 4.34 5.17
N LEU A 28 -24.72 5.58 5.27
CA LEU A 28 -25.38 6.61 6.06
C LEU A 28 -26.74 6.99 5.47
N GLU A 29 -26.84 7.07 4.15
CA GLU A 29 -28.11 7.35 3.47
C GLU A 29 -29.14 6.22 3.65
N VAL A 30 -28.68 4.96 3.63
CA VAL A 30 -29.54 3.81 4.00
C VAL A 30 -30.09 3.97 5.41
N LEU A 31 -29.24 4.33 6.39
CA LEU A 31 -29.65 4.51 7.78
C LEU A 31 -30.64 5.68 7.93
N ARG A 32 -30.40 6.79 7.24
CA ARG A 32 -31.28 7.96 7.24
C ARG A 32 -32.68 7.62 6.75
N ARG A 33 -32.79 6.97 5.58
CA ARG A 33 -34.09 6.55 5.03
C ARG A 33 -34.81 5.52 5.90
N PHE A 34 -34.06 4.62 6.52
CA PHE A 34 -34.63 3.65 7.44
C PHE A 34 -35.18 4.30 8.72
N GLU A 35 -34.50 5.31 9.27
CA GLU A 35 -34.98 6.06 10.44
C GLU A 35 -36.25 6.89 10.16
N VAL A 36 -36.44 7.34 8.92
CA VAL A 36 -37.68 7.99 8.44
C VAL A 36 -38.84 6.99 8.27
N GLY A 37 -38.57 5.68 8.38
CA GLY A 37 -39.59 4.63 8.31
C GLY A 37 -39.81 4.02 6.93
N GLU A 38 -38.92 4.29 5.96
CA GLU A 38 -39.01 3.65 4.64
C GLU A 38 -38.75 2.13 4.73
N LYS A 39 -39.48 1.35 3.92
CA LYS A 39 -39.28 -0.11 3.87
C LYS A 39 -37.95 -0.45 3.21
N LEU A 40 -37.26 -1.47 3.71
CA LEU A 40 -35.97 -1.93 3.18
C LEU A 40 -36.00 -2.22 1.67
N SER A 41 -37.13 -2.72 1.15
CA SER A 41 -37.31 -3.00 -0.28
C SER A 41 -37.37 -1.74 -1.14
N GLN A 42 -37.89 -0.62 -0.61
CA GLN A 42 -37.94 0.66 -1.30
C GLN A 42 -36.54 1.29 -1.34
N ILE A 43 -35.84 1.28 -0.19
CA ILE A 43 -34.45 1.77 -0.07
C ILE A 43 -33.52 1.00 -1.02
N ALA A 44 -33.65 -0.33 -1.05
CA ALA A 44 -32.86 -1.20 -1.93
C ALA A 44 -33.06 -0.85 -3.41
N LYS A 45 -34.30 -0.64 -3.85
CA LYS A 45 -34.62 -0.24 -5.22
C LYS A 45 -34.06 1.14 -5.56
N ALA A 46 -34.24 2.12 -4.67
CA ALA A 46 -33.79 3.49 -4.88
C ALA A 46 -32.26 3.61 -5.01
N LEU A 47 -31.51 2.81 -4.24
CA LEU A 47 -30.04 2.83 -4.22
C LEU A 47 -29.40 1.77 -5.12
N GLY A 48 -30.20 0.96 -5.84
CA GLY A 48 -29.69 -0.13 -6.68
C GLY A 48 -28.94 -1.23 -5.89
N LEU A 49 -29.32 -1.45 -4.63
CA LEU A 49 -28.70 -2.43 -3.74
C LEU A 49 -29.57 -3.68 -3.59
N ALA A 50 -28.95 -4.80 -3.19
CA ALA A 50 -29.71 -5.97 -2.78
C ALA A 50 -30.37 -5.72 -1.41
N VAL A 51 -31.61 -6.22 -1.23
CA VAL A 51 -32.35 -6.07 0.02
C VAL A 51 -31.57 -6.64 1.22
N SER A 52 -30.89 -7.77 1.02
CA SER A 52 -30.01 -8.37 2.04
C SER A 52 -28.90 -7.42 2.48
N THR A 53 -28.34 -6.65 1.55
CA THR A 53 -27.29 -5.68 1.86
C THR A 53 -27.81 -4.51 2.70
N VAL A 54 -29.01 -4.01 2.38
CA VAL A 54 -29.67 -2.95 3.16
C VAL A 54 -29.97 -3.45 4.58
N ALA A 55 -30.43 -4.70 4.73
CA ALA A 55 -30.64 -5.33 6.04
C ALA A 55 -29.33 -5.41 6.85
N THR A 56 -28.23 -5.87 6.24
CA THR A 56 -26.93 -5.91 6.92
C THR A 56 -26.42 -4.52 7.33
N ILE A 57 -26.70 -3.47 6.54
CA ILE A 57 -26.34 -2.09 6.90
C ILE A 57 -27.15 -1.63 8.13
N ARG A 58 -28.45 -1.91 8.16
CA ARG A 58 -29.31 -1.64 9.32
C ARG A 58 -28.79 -2.34 10.58
N ASP A 59 -28.43 -3.62 10.47
CA ASP A 59 -27.99 -4.42 11.63
C ASP A 59 -26.61 -3.99 12.16
N ASN A 60 -25.82 -3.25 11.37
CA ASN A 60 -24.53 -2.69 11.76
C ASN A 60 -24.59 -1.17 12.02
N LYS A 61 -25.78 -0.61 12.24
CA LYS A 61 -26.04 0.83 12.39
C LYS A 61 -25.10 1.53 13.36
N GLU A 62 -24.91 0.97 14.54
CA GLU A 62 -24.16 1.55 15.65
C GLU A 62 -22.67 1.66 15.29
N LYS A 63 -22.13 0.60 14.67
CA LYS A 63 -20.75 0.57 14.17
C LYS A 63 -20.54 1.60 13.06
N ILE A 64 -21.51 1.74 12.16
CA ILE A 64 -21.45 2.69 11.05
C ILE A 64 -21.47 4.13 11.57
N LYS A 65 -22.34 4.45 12.54
CA LYS A 65 -22.42 5.78 13.17
C LYS A 65 -21.13 6.13 13.92
N ALA A 66 -20.61 5.23 14.76
CA ALA A 66 -19.35 5.43 15.46
C ALA A 66 -18.19 5.71 14.49
N ASN A 67 -18.10 4.93 13.41
CA ASN A 67 -17.06 5.10 12.39
C ASN A 67 -17.20 6.41 11.59
N SER A 68 -18.42 6.92 11.41
CA SER A 68 -18.64 8.18 10.68
C SER A 68 -18.16 9.42 11.42
N GLN A 69 -18.22 9.42 12.76
CA GLN A 69 -17.81 10.55 13.59
C GLN A 69 -16.30 10.73 13.65
N ILE A 70 -15.53 9.67 13.40
CA ILE A 70 -14.06 9.65 13.47
C ILE A 70 -13.42 9.94 12.10
N ALA A 71 -14.21 10.02 11.03
CA ALA A 71 -13.72 9.96 9.66
C ALA A 71 -13.21 11.32 9.13
N THR A 72 -11.90 11.44 8.94
CA THR A 72 -11.29 12.32 7.94
C THR A 72 -11.42 11.69 6.53
N PRO A 73 -11.36 12.44 5.41
CA PRO A 73 -11.53 11.90 4.05
C PRO A 73 -10.59 10.72 3.72
N LEU A 74 -9.33 10.79 4.17
CA LEU A 74 -8.33 9.71 4.04
C LEU A 74 -8.68 8.44 4.84
N ARG A 75 -9.50 8.58 5.89
CA ARG A 75 -9.99 7.47 6.72
C ARG A 75 -11.28 6.88 6.16
N ALA A 76 -12.08 7.64 5.43
CA ALA A 76 -13.35 7.17 4.85
C ALA A 76 -13.17 5.97 3.89
N SER A 77 -12.14 5.98 3.03
CA SER A 77 -11.86 4.82 2.16
C SER A 77 -11.44 3.57 2.96
N ARG A 78 -10.75 3.78 4.10
CA ARG A 78 -10.30 2.71 5.01
C ARG A 78 -11.47 2.01 5.69
N LEU A 79 -12.60 2.70 5.89
CA LEU A 79 -13.80 2.15 6.55
C LEU A 79 -14.63 1.19 5.68
N THR A 80 -14.35 1.12 4.38
CA THR A 80 -15.01 0.13 3.49
C THR A 80 -14.50 -1.29 3.72
N ARG A 81 -13.31 -1.45 4.34
CA ARG A 81 -12.67 -2.73 4.60
C ARG A 81 -12.28 -2.83 6.06
N HIS A 82 -12.75 -3.88 6.75
CA HIS A 82 -12.39 -4.10 8.15
C HIS A 82 -10.85 -4.20 8.30
N ARG A 83 -10.30 -3.37 9.18
CA ARG A 83 -8.89 -3.37 9.56
C ARG A 83 -8.82 -3.38 11.09
N SER A 84 -8.14 -4.35 11.66
CA SER A 84 -8.02 -4.46 13.12
C SER A 84 -7.07 -3.40 13.69
N ALA A 85 -7.28 -3.06 14.96
CA ALA A 85 -6.40 -2.16 15.68
C ALA A 85 -4.94 -2.66 15.71
N VAL A 86 -4.74 -3.99 15.83
CA VAL A 86 -3.40 -4.62 15.80
C VAL A 86 -2.71 -4.35 14.46
N MET A 87 -3.42 -4.55 13.34
CA MET A 87 -2.89 -4.24 12.02
C MET A 87 -2.57 -2.75 11.85
N GLU A 88 -3.32 -1.84 12.47
CA GLU A 88 -2.99 -0.41 12.42
C GLU A 88 -1.74 -0.06 13.22
N THR A 89 -1.62 -0.56 14.45
CA THR A 89 -0.45 -0.33 15.29
C THR A 89 0.80 -0.88 14.62
N MET A 90 0.73 -2.09 14.05
CA MET A 90 1.82 -2.68 13.29
C MET A 90 2.28 -1.80 12.12
N GLU A 91 1.35 -1.27 11.30
CA GLU A 91 1.74 -0.41 10.16
C GLU A 91 2.41 0.89 10.60
N ARG A 92 2.01 1.46 11.75
CA ARG A 92 2.66 2.65 12.31
C ARG A 92 4.09 2.33 12.75
N LEU A 93 4.29 1.24 13.47
CA LEU A 93 5.63 0.80 13.90
C LEU A 93 6.53 0.49 12.70
N LEU A 94 5.98 -0.17 11.68
CA LEU A 94 6.71 -0.46 10.46
C LEU A 94 7.13 0.80 9.72
N HIS A 95 6.27 1.83 9.69
CA HIS A 95 6.61 3.11 9.08
C HIS A 95 7.78 3.80 9.79
N VAL A 96 7.73 3.91 11.12
CA VAL A 96 8.82 4.50 11.92
C VAL A 96 10.13 3.74 11.70
N TRP A 97 10.06 2.41 11.64
CA TRP A 97 11.23 1.59 11.35
C TRP A 97 11.80 1.88 9.95
N LEU A 98 10.96 2.03 8.92
CA LEU A 98 11.42 2.39 7.58
C LEU A 98 12.10 3.77 7.53
N GLU A 99 11.60 4.75 8.28
CA GLU A 99 12.23 6.07 8.39
C GLU A 99 13.63 5.98 8.99
N ASP A 100 13.81 5.20 10.07
CA ASP A 100 15.13 4.96 10.67
C ASP A 100 16.10 4.27 9.70
N GLN A 101 15.62 3.28 8.93
CA GLN A 101 16.47 2.61 7.93
C GLN A 101 16.83 3.54 6.76
N SER A 102 15.89 4.41 6.35
CA SER A 102 16.15 5.42 5.32
C SER A 102 17.20 6.43 5.75
N GLN A 103 17.20 6.87 7.02
CA GLN A 103 18.21 7.79 7.56
C GLN A 103 19.62 7.16 7.58
N ARG A 104 19.69 5.84 7.75
CA ARG A 104 20.93 5.06 7.73
C ARG A 104 21.41 4.70 6.32
N ASN A 105 20.69 5.13 5.28
CA ASN A 105 20.96 4.78 3.87
C ASN A 105 21.07 3.26 3.63
N VAL A 106 20.32 2.45 4.38
CA VAL A 106 20.31 0.99 4.22
C VAL A 106 19.34 0.61 3.10
N PRO A 107 19.80 -0.03 2.02
CA PRO A 107 18.88 -0.54 1.01
C PRO A 107 18.08 -1.72 1.59
N LEU A 108 16.75 -1.63 1.59
CA LEU A 108 15.90 -2.76 2.00
C LEU A 108 15.13 -3.32 0.81
N SER A 109 15.11 -4.65 0.74
CA SER A 109 14.26 -5.39 -0.17
C SER A 109 12.83 -5.54 0.37
N VAL A 110 11.88 -5.85 -0.51
CA VAL A 110 10.46 -6.07 -0.14
C VAL A 110 10.32 -7.21 0.87
N THR A 111 11.15 -8.25 0.74
CA THR A 111 11.12 -9.42 1.62
C THR A 111 11.46 -9.05 3.06
N ILE A 112 12.51 -8.24 3.27
CA ILE A 112 12.90 -7.77 4.61
C ILE A 112 11.76 -6.98 5.27
N ILE A 113 11.09 -6.10 4.50
CA ILE A 113 9.98 -5.31 5.01
C ILE A 113 8.77 -6.18 5.37
N GLN A 114 8.47 -7.19 4.53
CA GLN A 114 7.39 -8.13 4.79
C GLN A 114 7.67 -9.01 6.02
N GLU A 115 8.90 -9.47 6.20
CA GLU A 115 9.33 -10.24 7.38
C GLU A 115 9.27 -9.39 8.65
N LYS A 116 9.77 -8.15 8.59
CA LYS A 116 9.67 -7.21 9.71
C LYS A 116 8.22 -6.93 10.10
N ALA A 117 7.33 -6.78 9.10
CA ALA A 117 5.91 -6.59 9.34
C ALA A 117 5.24 -7.79 10.03
N LYS A 118 5.62 -9.02 9.65
CA LYS A 118 5.14 -10.25 10.31
C LYS A 118 5.63 -10.32 11.75
N SER A 119 6.93 -10.10 11.98
CA SER A 119 7.50 -10.08 13.33
C SER A 119 6.78 -9.08 14.23
N LEU A 120 6.62 -7.83 13.79
CA LEU A 120 5.90 -6.80 14.56
C LEU A 120 4.45 -7.20 14.86
N PHE A 121 3.78 -7.84 13.90
CA PHE A 121 2.42 -8.31 14.08
C PHE A 121 2.34 -9.43 15.14
N ASP A 122 3.24 -10.41 15.06
CA ASP A 122 3.30 -11.52 15.99
C ASP A 122 3.64 -11.04 17.41
N ASP A 123 4.54 -10.05 17.53
CA ASP A 123 4.90 -9.42 18.81
C ASP A 123 3.69 -8.76 19.47
N LEU A 124 2.95 -7.95 18.70
CA LEU A 124 1.73 -7.29 19.18
C LEU A 124 0.63 -8.30 19.54
N GLN A 125 0.56 -9.45 18.87
CA GLN A 125 -0.38 -10.50 19.24
C GLN A 125 -0.02 -11.16 20.57
N ARG A 126 1.27 -11.38 20.84
CA ARG A 126 1.73 -11.94 22.14
C ARG A 126 1.42 -10.99 23.29
N GLU A 127 1.68 -9.70 23.12
CA GLU A 127 1.40 -8.68 24.15
C GLU A 127 -0.08 -8.56 24.50
N ARG A 128 -0.99 -8.81 23.55
CA ARG A 128 -2.43 -8.62 23.74
C ARG A 128 -3.10 -9.75 24.54
N GLY A 129 -2.39 -10.84 24.83
CA GLY A 129 -2.90 -12.01 25.56
C GLY A 129 -3.87 -12.86 24.73
N GLY A 130 -3.70 -14.18 24.76
CA GLY A 130 -4.31 -15.17 23.85
C GLY A 130 -5.83 -15.37 23.88
N SER A 131 -6.64 -14.36 24.22
CA SER A 131 -8.10 -14.49 24.34
C SER A 131 -8.91 -13.90 23.18
N SER A 132 -8.30 -13.12 22.29
CA SER A 132 -9.00 -12.50 21.16
C SER A 132 -8.39 -12.99 19.86
N GLN A 133 -9.16 -13.79 19.11
CA GLN A 133 -8.86 -14.38 17.81
C GLN A 133 -7.48 -14.09 17.23
N THR A 134 -6.65 -15.13 17.08
CA THR A 134 -5.40 -15.09 16.31
C THR A 134 -5.70 -14.70 14.86
N GLU A 135 -5.78 -13.41 14.58
CA GLU A 135 -5.83 -12.89 13.23
C GLU A 135 -4.54 -13.32 12.52
N LYS A 136 -4.63 -13.98 11.36
CA LYS A 136 -3.44 -14.35 10.60
C LYS A 136 -3.05 -13.22 9.67
N PHE A 137 -1.82 -12.72 9.79
CA PHE A 137 -1.27 -11.72 8.88
C PHE A 137 -0.24 -12.36 7.94
N SER A 138 -0.46 -12.26 6.63
CA SER A 138 0.40 -12.91 5.62
C SER A 138 1.46 -12.01 5.00
N ALA A 139 1.42 -10.70 5.29
CA ALA A 139 2.25 -9.67 4.63
C ALA A 139 2.26 -9.77 3.09
N SER A 140 1.12 -10.11 2.47
CA SER A 140 1.03 -10.33 1.02
C SER A 140 1.53 -9.14 0.18
N LYS A 141 1.90 -9.40 -1.08
CA LYS A 141 2.27 -8.35 -2.06
C LYS A 141 1.18 -7.27 -2.19
N GLY A 142 -0.09 -7.69 -2.22
CA GLY A 142 -1.22 -6.76 -2.28
C GLY A 142 -1.36 -5.90 -1.02
N TRP A 143 -1.05 -6.45 0.17
CA TRP A 143 -0.98 -5.65 1.39
C TRP A 143 0.12 -4.59 1.30
N PHE A 144 1.32 -4.97 0.84
CA PHE A 144 2.47 -4.08 0.75
C PHE A 144 2.22 -2.90 -0.20
N VAL A 145 1.64 -3.15 -1.38
CA VAL A 145 1.25 -2.08 -2.32
C VAL A 145 0.32 -1.05 -1.64
N ARG A 146 -0.68 -1.53 -0.91
CA ARG A 146 -1.62 -0.66 -0.21
C ARG A 146 -1.00 0.03 1.00
N PHE A 147 -0.03 -0.60 1.66
CA PHE A 147 0.75 0.01 2.73
C PHE A 147 1.54 1.23 2.21
N LYS A 148 2.22 1.09 1.06
CA LYS A 148 2.90 2.21 0.39
C LYS A 148 1.96 3.36 0.04
N GLU A 149 0.81 3.06 -0.56
CA GLU A 149 -0.22 4.05 -0.88
C GLU A 149 -0.72 4.82 0.36
N ARG A 150 -0.81 4.13 1.52
CA ARG A 150 -1.33 4.72 2.76
C ARG A 150 -0.32 5.60 3.49
N HIS A 151 0.94 5.17 3.49
CA HIS A 151 1.97 5.80 4.28
C HIS A 151 2.79 6.81 3.49
N PHE A 152 2.51 6.98 2.18
CA PHE A 152 3.25 7.84 1.25
C PHE A 152 4.74 7.79 1.56
N LEU A 153 5.46 6.86 0.92
CA LEU A 153 6.91 6.79 1.01
C LEU A 153 7.53 7.56 -0.17
N PRO A 154 7.66 8.90 -0.15
CA PRO A 154 8.26 9.65 -1.25
C PRO A 154 9.76 9.41 -1.41
N HIS A 155 10.44 8.82 -0.42
CA HIS A 155 11.90 8.71 -0.38
C HIS A 155 12.42 7.27 -0.40
N PHE A 156 11.53 6.28 -0.40
CA PHE A 156 11.92 4.88 -0.32
C PHE A 156 11.98 4.26 -1.72
N ASN A 157 13.07 4.54 -2.43
CA ASN A 157 13.36 3.91 -3.72
C ASN A 157 13.81 2.46 -3.46
N MET A 158 12.94 1.50 -3.75
CA MET A 158 13.19 0.06 -3.58
C MET A 158 13.94 -0.58 -4.73
N ASP A 159 14.09 0.17 -5.82
CA ASP A 159 14.75 -0.35 -6.99
C ASP A 159 16.24 -0.21 -6.73
N GLY A 160 16.97 -1.32 -6.66
CA GLY A 160 18.43 -1.34 -6.67
C GLY A 160 19.05 -0.79 -7.97
N THR A 161 18.31 0.04 -8.70
CA THR A 161 18.88 0.96 -9.67
C THR A 161 19.35 2.14 -8.83
N ALA A 162 20.67 2.26 -8.68
CA ALA A 162 21.33 3.49 -8.23
C ALA A 162 20.56 4.70 -8.77
N PRO A 163 20.41 5.81 -8.01
CA PRO A 163 19.63 6.95 -8.45
C PRO A 163 20.05 7.27 -9.88
N GLY A 164 19.17 6.88 -10.82
CA GLY A 164 19.31 7.18 -12.21
C GLY A 164 19.03 8.65 -12.25
N ASN A 165 20.05 9.44 -11.92
CA ASN A 165 20.06 10.86 -12.04
C ASN A 165 19.72 11.10 -13.51
N LYS A 166 18.43 11.35 -13.78
CA LYS A 166 18.02 12.07 -14.98
C LYS A 166 18.37 13.56 -14.83
N GLY A 167 19.32 13.89 -13.96
CA GLY A 167 20.06 15.11 -14.00
C GLY A 167 20.85 15.13 -15.29
N VAL A 168 20.49 16.11 -16.12
CA VAL A 168 21.42 16.92 -16.91
C VAL A 168 22.84 16.39 -16.86
N TYR A 169 23.25 15.74 -17.93
CA TYR A 169 24.66 15.41 -18.16
C TYR A 169 25.47 16.69 -17.98
N PRO A 170 26.45 16.74 -17.06
CA PRO A 170 27.31 17.90 -16.94
C PRO A 170 27.95 18.15 -18.31
N GLU A 171 27.89 19.39 -18.79
CA GLU A 171 28.44 19.82 -20.08
C GLU A 171 29.93 19.46 -20.20
N VAL A 172 30.61 19.37 -19.06
CA VAL A 172 31.99 18.86 -18.90
C VAL A 172 32.16 17.46 -19.50
N LEU A 173 31.17 16.57 -19.38
CA LEU A 173 31.24 15.21 -19.93
C LEU A 173 31.09 15.20 -21.47
N ARG A 174 30.38 16.17 -22.05
CA ARG A 174 30.31 16.32 -23.52
C ARG A 174 31.66 16.77 -24.08
N SER A 175 32.31 17.74 -23.43
CA SER A 175 33.64 18.23 -23.84
C SER A 175 34.69 17.11 -23.83
N ILE A 176 34.66 16.22 -22.84
CA ILE A 176 35.60 15.08 -22.75
C ILE A 176 35.38 14.05 -23.88
N ILE A 177 34.14 13.91 -24.38
CA ILE A 177 33.82 13.02 -25.50
C ILE A 177 34.18 13.66 -26.85
N GLU A 178 34.02 14.98 -27.00
CA GLU A 178 34.43 15.75 -28.19
C GLU A 178 35.95 15.89 -28.32
N GLU A 179 36.69 15.97 -27.21
CA GLU A 179 38.17 16.04 -27.20
C GLU A 179 38.85 14.69 -27.50
N GLY A 180 38.10 13.61 -27.72
CA GLY A 180 38.62 12.38 -28.33
C GLY A 180 39.62 11.59 -27.47
N LEU A 181 39.65 11.76 -26.15
CA LEU A 181 40.60 11.09 -25.25
C LEU A 181 40.16 9.69 -24.76
N TYR A 182 39.45 8.94 -25.60
CA TYR A 182 39.24 7.51 -25.37
C TYR A 182 39.87 6.72 -26.52
N PRO A 183 40.98 6.01 -26.28
CA PRO A 183 41.49 5.03 -27.22
C PRO A 183 40.42 3.93 -27.37
N LYS A 184 39.73 3.95 -28.50
CA LYS A 184 39.01 2.77 -28.98
C LYS A 184 40.09 1.78 -29.39
N ASP A 185 40.35 0.80 -28.53
CA ASP A 185 40.78 -0.57 -28.86
C ASP A 185 41.66 -1.14 -27.74
N THR A 186 41.02 -1.71 -26.70
CA THR A 186 41.53 -2.94 -26.06
C THR A 186 40.38 -3.62 -25.31
N PRO A 187 40.13 -4.93 -25.54
CA PRO A 187 39.13 -5.71 -24.79
C PRO A 187 39.56 -5.94 -23.34
N PRO A 188 38.61 -6.15 -22.40
CA PRO A 188 38.92 -6.24 -20.98
C PRO A 188 39.46 -7.63 -20.62
N THR A 189 40.66 -7.71 -20.07
CA THR A 189 41.10 -8.85 -19.25
C THR A 189 40.98 -8.45 -17.77
N GLU A 190 40.36 -9.33 -16.99
CA GLU A 190 39.71 -9.10 -15.69
C GLU A 190 40.61 -8.66 -14.51
N GLU A 191 41.89 -8.34 -14.71
CA GLU A 191 42.82 -8.17 -13.58
C GLU A 191 43.21 -6.72 -13.21
N ASN A 192 42.88 -5.71 -14.03
CA ASN A 192 43.50 -4.37 -13.86
C ASN A 192 42.58 -3.16 -13.60
N THR A 193 41.28 -3.36 -13.34
CA THR A 193 40.37 -2.22 -13.08
C THR A 193 40.43 -1.71 -11.64
N CYS A 194 40.78 -2.57 -10.67
CA CYS A 194 40.75 -2.18 -9.25
C CYS A 194 41.94 -1.29 -8.82
N ALA A 195 43.08 -1.35 -9.53
CA ALA A 195 44.30 -0.62 -9.14
C ALA A 195 44.41 0.80 -9.74
N ARG A 196 43.78 1.11 -10.88
CA ARG A 196 43.97 2.41 -11.56
C ARG A 196 42.97 3.50 -11.15
N ILE A 197 41.77 3.13 -10.69
CA ILE A 197 40.82 4.10 -10.12
C ILE A 197 41.28 4.56 -8.73
N CYS A 198 41.88 3.67 -7.93
CA CYS A 198 42.37 3.99 -6.60
C CYS A 198 43.57 4.97 -6.62
N CYS A 199 44.42 4.91 -7.65
CA CYS A 199 45.62 5.77 -7.74
C CYS A 199 45.30 7.23 -8.14
N THR A 200 44.19 7.48 -8.84
CA THR A 200 43.88 8.84 -9.34
C THR A 200 43.16 9.71 -8.29
N LEU A 201 42.37 9.12 -7.38
CA LEU A 201 41.74 9.88 -6.28
C LEU A 201 42.67 10.19 -5.10
N VAL A 202 43.75 9.43 -4.90
CA VAL A 202 44.73 9.72 -3.83
C VAL A 202 45.62 10.92 -4.19
N CYS A 203 45.83 11.22 -5.49
CA CYS A 203 46.66 12.34 -5.92
C CYS A 203 45.94 13.71 -5.91
N THR A 204 44.60 13.77 -5.96
CA THR A 204 43.88 15.06 -5.93
C THR A 204 43.64 15.60 -4.51
N CYS A 205 43.80 14.78 -3.45
CA CYS A 205 43.68 15.22 -2.06
C CYS A 205 44.99 15.78 -1.45
N LYS A 206 46.09 15.88 -2.20
CA LYS A 206 47.39 16.38 -1.67
C LYS A 206 47.76 17.79 -2.13
N SER A 207 46.92 18.47 -2.90
CA SER A 207 47.22 19.77 -3.52
C SER A 207 46.34 20.94 -3.06
N GLU A 208 45.47 20.75 -2.06
CA GLU A 208 44.68 21.83 -1.43
C GLU A 208 45.03 22.03 0.06
N GLU A 209 46.27 21.75 0.44
CA GLU A 209 46.78 22.04 1.79
C GLU A 209 48.16 22.73 1.68
N THR A 210 48.16 23.96 1.16
CA THR A 210 49.17 25.02 1.42
C THR A 210 48.81 26.29 0.62
N ALA A 211 48.00 27.16 1.22
CA ALA A 211 48.04 28.62 1.05
C ALA A 211 47.35 29.27 2.26
#